data_AF-A0A9E4D586-F1
#
_entry.id   AF-A0A9E4D586-F1
#
_cell.length_a   1.000
_cell.length_b   1.000
_cell.length_c   1.000
_cell.angle_alpha   90.00
_cell.angle_beta   90.00
_cell.angle_gamma   90.00
#
_symmetry.space_group_name_H-M   'P 1'
#
loop_
_entity.id
_entity.type
_entity.pdbx_description
1 polymer ?
#
loop_
_entity_poly.entity_id
_entity_poly.type
_entity_poly.pdbx_seq_one_letter_code
_entity_poly.pdbx_strand_id
1 'polypeptide(L)'
;MSAHAEPIPMTARRAPPLRGIAQVPGDKSISHRALILGALSVGETRITGLLEGQDVLDTAAAMRAFGATLTRDAPGSWRVQGVGVGGFAEPAQVIDCGNSGTGVRLIMGAM
;
A
#
# COMPACT_ATOMS: atom_id res chain seq x y z
N MET A 1 14.12 -12.64 3.17
CA MET A 1 15.13 -11.71 3.74
C MET A 1 15.28 -10.57 2.76
N SER A 2 14.43 -9.55 2.88
CA SER A 2 14.37 -8.43 1.94
C SER A 2 15.59 -7.54 2.16
N ALA A 3 16.28 -7.19 1.07
CA ALA A 3 17.61 -6.59 1.05
C ALA A 3 17.77 -5.44 2.06
N HIS A 4 18.64 -5.63 3.05
CA HIS A 4 19.11 -4.53 3.88
C HIS A 4 20.00 -3.66 3.01
N ALA A 5 19.45 -2.55 2.50
CA ALA A 5 20.24 -1.49 1.89
C ALA A 5 21.38 -1.08 2.83
N GLU A 6 22.48 -0.55 2.28
CA GLU A 6 23.56 -0.02 3.10
C GLU A 6 22.99 0.97 4.13
N PRO A 7 23.26 0.80 5.43
CA PRO A 7 22.74 1.69 6.45
C PRO A 7 23.16 3.14 6.16
N ILE A 8 22.18 4.05 6.13
CA ILE A 8 22.45 5.49 6.02
C ILE A 8 22.47 6.07 7.45
N PRO A 9 23.65 6.37 8.02
CA PRO A 9 23.72 6.92 9.36
C PRO A 9 23.12 8.34 9.39
N MET A 10 22.30 8.62 10.40
CA MET A 10 21.70 9.93 10.64
C MET A 10 22.07 10.43 12.03
N THR A 11 22.32 11.74 12.19
CA THR A 11 22.64 12.38 13.48
C THR A 11 21.63 13.48 13.79
N ALA A 12 20.97 13.39 14.95
CA ALA A 12 20.14 14.47 15.47
C ALA A 12 20.95 15.36 16.43
N ARG A 13 20.59 16.65 16.51
CA ARG A 13 21.18 17.63 17.45
C ARG A 13 20.07 18.29 18.25
N ARG A 14 20.43 18.84 19.43
CA ARG A 14 19.49 19.62 20.24
C ARG A 14 18.91 20.77 19.42
N ALA A 15 17.59 20.89 19.41
CA ALA A 15 16.87 21.98 18.78
C ALA A 15 16.00 22.72 19.80
N PRO A 16 15.69 24.02 19.58
CA PRO A 16 14.60 24.70 20.28
C PRO A 16 13.24 24.00 20.05
N PRO A 17 12.20 24.30 20.85
CA PRO A 17 10.87 23.73 20.64
C PRO A 17 10.34 23.94 19.22
N LEU A 18 9.85 22.87 18.59
CA LEU A 18 9.21 22.93 17.27
C LEU A 18 7.85 23.61 17.36
N ARG A 19 7.54 24.52 16.44
CA ARG A 19 6.26 25.21 16.33
C ARG A 19 5.82 25.28 14.87
N GLY A 20 4.58 24.91 14.59
CA GLY A 20 4.02 24.95 13.25
C GLY A 20 2.87 23.96 13.09
N ILE A 21 2.38 23.86 11.85
CA ILE A 21 1.36 22.90 11.42
C ILE A 21 2.02 22.01 10.37
N ALA A 22 1.86 20.70 10.51
CA ALA A 22 2.34 19.73 9.54
C ALA A 22 1.18 18.86 9.06
N GLN A 23 1.18 18.55 7.77
CA GLN A 23 0.36 17.46 7.24
C GLN A 23 1.19 16.19 7.34
N VAL A 24 0.70 15.23 8.13
CA VAL A 24 1.36 13.92 8.24
C VAL A 24 0.95 13.03 7.06
N PRO A 25 1.80 12.06 6.68
CA PRO A 25 1.44 11.09 5.67
C PRO A 25 0.16 10.31 6.04
N GLY A 26 -0.45 9.69 5.04
CA GLY A 26 -1.61 8.81 5.25
C GLY A 26 -1.33 7.66 6.22
N ASP A 27 -2.39 7.13 6.81
CA ASP A 27 -2.27 5.98 7.71
C ASP A 27 -1.92 4.71 6.94
N LYS A 28 -0.88 3.99 7.38
CA LYS A 28 -0.41 2.77 6.71
C LYS A 28 -1.45 1.66 6.71
N SER A 29 -2.12 1.46 7.84
CA SER A 29 -3.09 0.38 8.04
C SER A 29 -4.36 0.58 7.21
N ILE A 30 -4.85 1.80 7.11
CA ILE A 30 -5.97 2.19 6.25
C ILE A 30 -5.54 2.07 4.79
N SER A 31 -4.32 2.49 4.45
CA SER A 31 -3.84 2.41 3.06
C SER A 31 -3.79 0.97 2.53
N HIS A 32 -3.29 0.01 3.32
CA HIS A 32 -3.39 -1.42 2.97
C HIS A 32 -4.83 -1.87 2.72
N ARG A 33 -5.72 -1.56 3.66
CA ARG A 33 -7.13 -1.99 3.58
C ARG A 33 -7.87 -1.34 2.44
N ALA A 34 -7.63 -0.05 2.16
CA ALA A 34 -8.27 0.66 1.06
C ALA A 34 -7.95 0.01 -0.29
N LEU A 35 -6.71 -0.44 -0.50
CA LEU A 35 -6.32 -1.16 -1.70
C LEU A 35 -6.95 -2.55 -1.79
N ILE A 36 -6.91 -3.33 -0.71
CA ILE A 36 -7.45 -4.70 -0.68
C ILE A 36 -8.98 -4.70 -0.84
N LEU A 37 -9.67 -3.86 -0.08
CA LEU A 37 -11.12 -3.73 -0.15
C LEU A 37 -11.57 -3.12 -1.48
N GLY A 38 -10.81 -2.15 -2.01
CA GLY A 38 -11.07 -1.60 -3.34
C GLY A 38 -10.96 -2.68 -4.42
N ALA A 39 -9.97 -3.57 -4.32
CA ALA A 39 -9.80 -4.68 -5.25
C ALA A 39 -10.92 -5.74 -5.12
N LEU A 40 -11.42 -5.98 -3.91
CA LEU A 40 -12.56 -6.87 -3.63
C LEU A 40 -13.92 -6.28 -4.02
N SER A 41 -14.02 -4.98 -4.25
CA SER A 41 -15.27 -4.32 -4.57
C SER A 41 -15.72 -4.58 -6.02
N VAL A 42 -17.00 -4.38 -6.31
CA VAL A 42 -17.51 -4.31 -7.69
C VAL A 42 -17.53 -2.85 -8.12
N GLY A 43 -16.77 -2.51 -9.16
CA GLY A 43 -16.68 -1.15 -9.69
C GLY A 43 -15.45 -0.38 -9.22
N GLU A 44 -15.55 0.95 -9.21
CA GLU A 44 -14.43 1.85 -8.95
C GLU A 44 -14.37 2.30 -7.48
N THR A 45 -13.22 2.15 -6.84
CA THR A 45 -12.88 2.79 -5.57
C THR A 45 -11.90 3.95 -5.80
N ARG A 46 -12.21 5.13 -5.26
CA ARG A 46 -11.32 6.31 -5.29
C ARG A 46 -10.71 6.54 -3.91
N ILE A 47 -9.39 6.68 -3.85
CA ILE A 47 -8.63 6.86 -2.61
C ILE A 47 -7.87 8.18 -2.69
N THR A 48 -7.90 8.95 -1.61
CA THR A 48 -7.14 10.18 -1.43
C THR A 48 -6.35 10.13 -0.12
N GLY A 49 -5.12 10.66 -0.12
CA GLY A 49 -4.24 10.60 1.05
C GLY A 49 -3.67 9.20 1.32
N LEU A 50 -3.59 8.34 0.30
CA LEU A 50 -2.94 7.03 0.42
C LEU A 50 -1.47 7.21 0.80
N LEU A 51 -0.98 6.46 1.78
CA LEU A 51 0.43 6.39 2.10
C LEU A 51 1.18 5.66 0.97
N GLU A 52 2.20 6.31 0.38
CA GLU A 52 3.00 5.74 -0.71
C GLU A 52 4.34 5.17 -0.22
N GLY A 53 4.32 4.52 0.95
CA GLY A 53 5.46 3.76 1.46
C GLY A 53 5.57 2.39 0.80
N GLN A 54 6.78 1.82 0.76
CA GLN A 54 7.06 0.57 0.05
C GLN A 54 6.09 -0.56 0.44
N ASP A 55 5.82 -0.76 1.73
CA ASP A 55 4.85 -1.75 2.20
C ASP A 55 3.49 -1.66 1.48
N VAL A 56 2.96 -0.44 1.31
CA VAL A 56 1.66 -0.19 0.69
C VAL A 56 1.74 -0.36 -0.83
N LEU A 57 2.86 0.06 -1.44
CA LEU A 57 3.10 -0.14 -2.87
C LEU A 57 3.21 -1.63 -3.22
N ASP A 58 3.81 -2.44 -2.35
CA ASP A 58 3.87 -3.90 -2.49
C ASP A 58 2.46 -4.51 -2.42
N THR A 59 1.59 -3.96 -1.56
CA THR A 59 0.16 -4.35 -1.53
C THR A 59 -0.55 -3.98 -2.83
N ALA A 60 -0.29 -2.79 -3.38
CA ALA A 60 -0.85 -2.39 -4.68
C ALA A 60 -0.37 -3.30 -5.81
N ALA A 61 0.91 -3.67 -5.81
CA ALA A 61 1.48 -4.62 -6.76
C ALA A 61 0.82 -6.01 -6.64
N ALA A 62 0.61 -6.49 -5.42
CA ALA A 62 -0.10 -7.74 -5.18
C ALA A 62 -1.54 -7.69 -5.73
N MET A 63 -2.31 -6.64 -5.44
CA MET A 63 -3.68 -6.51 -5.96
C MET A 63 -3.74 -6.46 -7.48
N ARG A 64 -2.73 -5.85 -8.14
CA ARG A 64 -2.60 -5.92 -9.61
C ARG A 64 -2.34 -7.34 -10.10
N ALA A 65 -1.45 -8.07 -9.43
CA ALA A 65 -1.12 -9.45 -9.79
C ALA A 65 -2.33 -10.39 -9.63
N PHE A 66 -3.23 -10.11 -8.67
CA PHE A 66 -4.52 -10.81 -8.53
C PHE A 66 -5.62 -10.32 -9.49
N GLY A 67 -5.32 -9.38 -10.40
CA GLY A 67 -6.20 -8.99 -11.50
C GLY A 67 -6.92 -7.65 -11.36
N ALA A 68 -6.79 -6.95 -10.22
CA ALA A 68 -7.39 -5.62 -10.08
C ALA A 68 -6.60 -4.55 -10.86
N THR A 69 -7.29 -3.55 -11.41
CA THR A 69 -6.62 -2.43 -12.09
C THR A 69 -6.43 -1.27 -11.13
N LEU A 70 -5.18 -0.94 -10.81
CA LEU A 70 -4.83 0.15 -9.91
C LEU A 70 -4.08 1.25 -10.66
N THR A 71 -4.63 2.47 -10.64
CA THR A 71 -4.07 3.65 -11.32
C THR A 71 -3.75 4.73 -10.28
N ARG A 72 -2.53 5.26 -10.34
CA ARG A 72 -2.11 6.44 -9.56
C ARG A 72 -2.32 7.68 -10.41
N ASP A 73 -3.18 8.59 -9.96
CA ASP A 73 -3.47 9.82 -10.69
C ASP A 73 -2.58 10.98 -10.26
N ALA A 74 -2.30 11.05 -8.96
CA ALA A 74 -1.48 12.08 -8.33
C ALA A 74 -0.89 11.53 -7.02
N PRO A 75 0.06 12.22 -6.36
CA PRO A 75 0.55 11.80 -5.05
C PRO A 75 -0.59 11.55 -4.04
N GLY A 76 -0.67 10.32 -3.54
CA GLY A 76 -1.72 9.89 -2.61
C GLY A 76 -3.12 9.77 -3.21
N SER A 77 -3.31 10.01 -4.51
CA SER A 77 -4.61 9.87 -5.21
C SER A 77 -4.60 8.68 -6.17
N TRP A 78 -5.48 7.73 -5.89
CA TRP A 78 -5.51 6.43 -6.57
C TRP A 78 -6.94 6.02 -6.94
N ARG A 79 -7.06 5.30 -8.05
CA ARG A 79 -8.27 4.58 -8.45
C ARG A 79 -8.00 3.09 -8.51
N VAL A 80 -8.93 2.31 -7.98
CA VAL A 80 -8.91 0.85 -8.00
C VAL A 80 -10.18 0.39 -8.72
N GLN A 81 -10.05 -0.29 -9.85
CA GLN A 81 -11.15 -1.07 -10.43
C GLN A 81 -11.10 -2.46 -9.81
N GLY A 82 -12.09 -2.74 -8.97
CA GLY A 82 -12.21 -4.01 -8.27
C GLY A 82 -12.74 -5.12 -9.16
N VAL A 83 -12.43 -6.35 -8.77
CA VAL A 83 -12.81 -7.58 -9.48
C VAL A 83 -13.98 -8.30 -8.81
N GLY A 84 -14.43 -7.83 -7.64
CA GLY A 84 -15.50 -8.46 -6.86
C GLY A 84 -15.01 -9.64 -6.00
N VAL A 85 -15.86 -10.05 -5.06
CA VAL A 85 -15.62 -11.21 -4.17
C VAL A 85 -15.66 -12.48 -5.01
N GLY A 86 -14.49 -13.04 -5.33
CA GLY A 86 -14.33 -14.20 -6.21
C GLY A 86 -13.82 -13.87 -7.61
N GLY A 87 -13.55 -12.61 -7.94
CA GLY A 87 -12.96 -12.21 -9.22
C GLY A 87 -11.43 -12.18 -9.24
N PHE A 88 -10.77 -12.48 -8.11
CA PHE A 88 -9.32 -12.60 -8.11
C PHE A 88 -8.86 -13.76 -8.98
N ALA A 89 -7.79 -13.53 -9.73
CA ALA A 89 -7.15 -14.51 -10.59
C ALA A 89 -5.86 -15.04 -9.96
N GLU A 90 -5.49 -16.27 -10.29
CA GLU A 90 -4.20 -16.85 -9.90
C GLU A 90 -3.05 -15.99 -10.47
N PRO A 91 -2.15 -15.45 -9.61
CA PRO A 91 -1.00 -14.71 -10.07
C PRO A 91 -0.03 -15.59 -10.87
N ALA A 92 0.50 -15.07 -11.97
CA ALA A 92 1.48 -15.79 -12.79
C ALA A 92 2.84 -16.03 -12.09
N GLN A 93 3.12 -15.30 -11.01
CA GLN A 93 4.39 -15.31 -10.28
C GLN A 93 4.12 -15.22 -8.77
N VAL A 94 5.14 -15.54 -7.96
CA VAL A 94 5.07 -15.40 -6.50
C VAL A 94 4.77 -13.95 -6.12
N ILE A 95 3.84 -13.76 -5.18
CA ILE A 95 3.55 -12.44 -4.61
C ILE A 95 4.62 -12.09 -3.57
N ASP A 96 5.46 -11.11 -3.90
CA ASP A 96 6.39 -10.51 -2.95
C ASP A 96 5.71 -9.36 -2.20
N CYS A 97 5.52 -9.54 -0.89
CA CYS A 97 4.97 -8.49 0.00
C CYS A 97 6.08 -7.64 0.66
N GLY A 98 7.34 -7.83 0.28
CA GLY A 98 8.48 -7.09 0.82
C GLY A 98 8.58 -7.24 2.34
N ASN A 99 8.58 -6.10 3.04
CA ASN A 99 8.58 -6.06 4.51
C ASN A 99 7.17 -5.86 5.10
N SER A 100 6.13 -5.92 4.27
CA SER A 100 4.76 -5.70 4.71
C SER A 100 4.15 -6.92 5.39
N GLY A 101 4.43 -7.07 6.69
CA GLY A 101 3.77 -8.08 7.52
C GLY A 101 2.26 -7.91 7.61
N THR A 102 1.74 -6.68 7.48
CA THR A 102 0.29 -6.42 7.44
C THR A 102 -0.30 -6.82 6.09
N GLY A 103 0.35 -6.44 4.99
CA GLY A 103 -0.09 -6.77 3.63
C GLY A 103 -0.21 -8.28 3.44
N VAL A 104 0.86 -9.03 3.72
CA VAL A 104 0.87 -10.49 3.51
C VAL A 104 -0.23 -11.21 4.28
N ARG A 105 -0.45 -10.88 5.57
CA ARG A 105 -1.46 -11.56 6.41
C ARG A 105 -2.89 -11.26 5.96
N LEU A 106 -3.17 -10.02 5.56
CA LEU A 106 -4.50 -9.66 5.09
C LEU A 106 -4.78 -10.24 3.71
N ILE A 107 -3.79 -10.26 2.82
CA ILE A 107 -3.91 -10.87 1.49
C ILE A 107 -4.20 -12.37 1.63
N MET A 108 -3.47 -13.09 2.50
CA MET A 108 -3.70 -14.53 2.73
C MET A 108 -5.10 -14.86 3.24
N GLY A 109 -5.78 -13.94 3.94
CA GLY A 109 -7.16 -14.16 4.39
C GLY A 109 -8.22 -13.68 3.41
N ALA A 110 -7.85 -12.87 2.41
CA ALA A 110 -8.75 -12.31 1.41
C ALA A 110 -8.86 -13.18 0.15
N MET A 111 -7.84 -14.02 -0.10
CA MET A 111 -7.78 -15.02 -1.17
C MET A 111 -8.32 -16.35 -0.67
#